data_AF-A0A7I0JQH6-F1
#
_entry.id   AF-A0A7I0JQH6-F1
#
_cell.length_a   1.000
_cell.length_b   1.000
_cell.length_c   1.000
_cell.angle_alpha   90.00
_cell.angle_beta   90.00
_cell.angle_gamma   90.00
#
_symmetry.space_group_name_H-M   'P 1'
#
loop_
_entity.id
_entity.type
_entity.pdbx_description
1 polymer ?
#
loop_
_entity_poly.entity_id
_entity_poly.type
_entity_poly.pdbx_seq_one_letter_code
_entity_poly.pdbx_strand_id
1 'polypeptide(L)'
;QGQKLSKSEQGALESQLGGCWTLPAGLEGSENFVVVVRFNLDNSGKLDGRPSVEKSSGNRQFDESAVRAVQKCDVAGLQVPAGKQDIWNDIRV
;
A
#
# COMPACT_ATOMS: atom_id res chain seq x y z
N GLN A 1 7.39 13.12 -17.26
CA GLN A 1 6.53 13.63 -16.17
C GLN A 1 5.74 12.44 -15.65
N GLY A 2 6.03 11.95 -14.44
CA GLY A 2 5.31 10.86 -13.81
C GLY A 2 3.86 11.27 -13.54
N GLN A 3 2.92 10.57 -14.17
CA GLN A 3 1.51 10.93 -14.15
C GLN A 3 0.89 10.39 -12.87
N LYS A 4 0.46 11.22 -11.90
CA LYS A 4 -0.15 10.75 -10.64
C LYS A 4 -1.38 9.84 -10.89
N LEU A 5 -1.66 8.94 -9.95
CA LEU A 5 -2.79 8.00 -10.08
C LEU A 5 -4.04 8.87 -10.02
N SER A 6 -4.95 8.64 -10.95
CA SER A 6 -6.29 9.19 -10.88
C SER A 6 -6.98 8.63 -9.63
N LYS A 7 -7.90 9.38 -9.04
CA LYS A 7 -8.66 8.95 -7.84
C LYS A 7 -9.27 7.55 -7.97
N SER A 8 -9.75 7.20 -9.17
CA SER A 8 -10.31 5.86 -9.44
C SER A 8 -9.27 4.74 -9.40
N GLU A 9 -8.04 5.02 -9.83
CA GLU A 9 -6.94 4.06 -9.83
C GLU A 9 -6.34 3.92 -8.43
N GLN A 10 -6.28 5.02 -7.67
CA GLN A 10 -5.96 5.00 -6.24
C GLN A 10 -6.94 4.09 -5.50
N GLY A 11 -8.25 4.32 -5.66
CA GLY A 11 -9.27 3.52 -4.99
C GLY A 11 -9.25 2.03 -5.37
N ALA A 12 -8.95 1.70 -6.63
CA ALA A 12 -8.80 0.31 -7.06
C ALA A 12 -7.57 -0.37 -6.41
N LEU A 13 -6.47 0.36 -6.23
CA LEU A 13 -5.28 -0.13 -5.54
C LEU A 13 -5.50 -0.26 -4.03
N GLU A 14 -6.17 0.72 -3.41
CA GLU A 14 -6.59 0.67 -2.00
C GLU A 14 -7.48 -0.56 -1.73
N SER A 15 -8.44 -0.84 -2.63
CA SER A 15 -9.31 -2.01 -2.51
C SER A 15 -8.53 -3.33 -2.59
N GLN A 16 -7.56 -3.44 -3.50
CA GLN A 16 -6.71 -4.62 -3.60
C GLN A 16 -5.87 -4.82 -2.33
N LEU A 17 -5.23 -3.75 -1.85
CA LEU A 17 -4.41 -3.80 -0.64
C LEU A 17 -5.24 -4.14 0.61
N GLY A 18 -6.46 -3.60 0.72
CA GLY A 18 -7.41 -3.96 1.77
C GLY A 18 -7.75 -5.45 1.76
N GLY A 19 -7.85 -6.08 0.59
CA GLY A 19 -8.03 -7.53 0.47
C GLY A 19 -6.82 -8.36 0.90
N CYS A 20 -5.61 -7.82 0.78
CA CYS A 20 -4.38 -8.46 1.23
C CYS A 20 -4.08 -8.23 2.71
N TRP A 21 -4.61 -7.14 3.28
CA TRP A 21 -4.27 -6.71 4.61
C TRP A 21 -4.88 -7.64 5.67
N THR A 22 -4.03 -8.07 6.58
CA THR A 22 -4.43 -8.89 7.73
C THR A 22 -4.01 -8.14 8.97
N LEU A 23 -4.99 -7.55 9.66
CA LEU A 23 -4.76 -6.82 10.90
C LEU A 23 -4.28 -7.78 12.00
N PRO A 24 -3.19 -7.45 12.72
CA PRO A 24 -2.76 -8.18 13.89
C PRO A 24 -3.85 -8.25 14.97
N ALA A 25 -3.95 -9.39 15.64
CA ALA A 25 -4.84 -9.52 16.80
C ALA A 25 -4.40 -8.58 17.94
N GLY A 26 -5.36 -8.04 18.68
CA GLY A 26 -5.10 -7.18 19.84
C GLY A 26 -4.75 -5.73 19.52
N LEU A 27 -5.02 -5.25 18.30
CA LEU A 27 -4.92 -3.83 17.96
C LEU A 27 -6.22 -3.10 18.29
N GLU A 28 -6.44 -2.85 19.58
CA GLU A 28 -7.56 -2.04 20.05
C GLU A 28 -7.46 -0.61 19.49
N GLY A 29 -8.56 -0.08 18.95
CA GLY A 29 -8.63 1.27 18.38
C GLY A 29 -7.95 1.44 17.01
N SER A 30 -7.61 0.35 16.31
CA SER A 30 -6.99 0.41 14.99
C SER A 30 -7.83 1.14 13.93
N GLU A 31 -9.12 1.30 14.17
CA GLU A 31 -10.04 2.11 13.34
C GLU A 31 -9.63 3.59 13.23
N ASN A 32 -8.80 4.09 14.16
CA ASN A 32 -8.28 5.47 14.15
C ASN A 32 -6.82 5.55 13.68
N PHE A 33 -6.19 4.42 13.40
CA PHE A 33 -4.80 4.40 12.95
C PHE A 33 -4.74 4.75 11.46
N VAL A 34 -3.77 5.57 11.12
CA VAL A 34 -3.48 5.94 9.73
C VAL A 34 -1.99 5.75 9.53
N VAL A 35 -1.63 4.78 8.69
CA VAL A 35 -0.25 4.57 8.24
C VAL A 35 -0.15 4.98 6.78
N VAL A 36 0.98 5.56 6.41
CA VAL A 36 1.32 5.83 5.01
C VAL A 36 2.47 4.94 4.61
N VAL A 37 2.24 4.07 3.63
CA VAL A 37 3.26 3.18 3.08
C VAL A 37 3.68 3.65 1.69
N ARG A 38 5.00 3.78 1.51
CA ARG A 38 5.66 4.20 0.29
C ARG A 38 6.33 3.01 -0.39
N PHE A 39 6.01 2.80 -1.66
CA PHE A 39 6.57 1.72 -2.48
C PHE A 39 6.56 2.09 -3.97
N ASN A 40 7.38 1.39 -4.74
CA ASN A 40 7.46 1.53 -6.20
C ASN A 40 7.07 0.21 -6.86
N LEU A 41 6.58 0.29 -8.09
CA LEU A 41 6.25 -0.87 -8.91
C LEU A 41 6.94 -0.78 -10.26
N ASP A 42 7.34 -1.93 -10.80
CA ASP A 42 7.86 -2.06 -12.16
C ASP A 42 6.74 -2.11 -13.21
N ASN A 43 7.13 -2.20 -14.49
CA ASN A 43 6.22 -2.28 -15.63
C ASN A 43 5.31 -3.52 -15.65
N SER A 44 5.63 -4.53 -14.85
CA SER A 44 4.88 -5.78 -14.69
C SER A 44 3.95 -5.74 -13.48
N GLY A 45 3.88 -4.63 -12.73
CA GLY A 45 3.08 -4.50 -11.53
C GLY A 45 3.67 -5.20 -10.31
N LYS A 46 4.99 -5.46 -10.32
CA LYS A 46 5.73 -6.04 -9.20
C LYS A 46 6.49 -4.99 -8.42
N LEU A 47 6.73 -5.22 -7.13
CA LEU A 47 7.49 -4.32 -6.28
C LEU A 47 8.91 -4.11 -6.80
N ASP A 48 9.23 -2.85 -7.08
CA ASP A 48 10.59 -2.40 -7.31
C ASP A 48 11.18 -1.90 -5.98
N GLY A 49 11.94 -2.78 -5.33
CA GLY A 49 12.49 -2.52 -4.01
C GLY A 49 11.53 -2.89 -2.87
N ARG A 50 11.79 -2.32 -1.68
CA ARG A 50 11.05 -2.67 -0.45
C ARG A 50 10.06 -1.56 -0.07
N PRO A 51 8.79 -1.89 0.19
CA PRO A 51 7.85 -0.95 0.79
C PRO A 51 8.36 -0.49 2.16
N SER A 52 8.11 0.78 2.48
CA SER A 52 8.56 1.41 3.71
C SER A 52 7.50 2.34 4.27
N VAL A 53 7.49 2.53 5.58
CA VAL A 53 6.58 3.45 6.25
C VAL A 53 7.09 4.87 6.05
N GLU A 54 6.29 5.71 5.41
CA GLU A 54 6.55 7.14 5.27
C GLU A 54 6.01 7.92 6.47
N LYS A 55 4.81 7.56 6.93
CA LYS A 55 4.18 8.12 8.13
C LYS A 55 3.64 7.00 8.99
N SER A 56 4.15 6.92 10.22
CA SER A 56 3.71 5.94 11.21
C SER A 56 2.32 6.28 11.75
N SER A 57 1.53 5.25 12.04
CA SER A 57 0.28 5.35 12.80
C SER A 57 0.48 5.61 14.30
N GLY A 58 1.72 5.53 14.78
CA GLY A 58 2.06 5.50 16.21
C GLY A 58 2.02 4.09 16.80
N ASN A 59 1.59 3.08 16.03
CA ASN A 59 1.62 1.67 16.42
C ASN A 59 2.47 0.86 15.44
N ARG A 60 3.62 0.37 15.91
CA ARG A 60 4.58 -0.36 15.07
C ARG A 60 3.97 -1.63 14.45
N GLN A 61 3.19 -2.38 15.21
CA GLN A 61 2.59 -3.63 14.73
C GLN A 61 1.57 -3.36 13.61
N PHE A 62 0.80 -2.28 13.71
CA PHE A 62 -0.09 -1.82 12.64
C PHE A 62 0.71 -1.41 11.41
N ASP A 63 1.76 -0.61 11.58
CA ASP A 63 2.59 -0.14 10.48
C ASP A 63 3.28 -1.30 9.73
N GLU A 64 3.86 -2.24 10.46
CA GLU A 64 4.49 -3.45 9.89
C GLU A 64 3.44 -4.32 9.18
N SER A 65 2.20 -4.35 9.66
CA SER A 65 1.12 -5.10 9.01
C SER A 65 0.72 -4.52 7.65
N ALA A 66 0.73 -3.19 7.51
CA ALA A 66 0.43 -2.53 6.25
C ALA A 66 1.56 -2.77 5.22
N VAL A 67 2.82 -2.70 5.64
CA VAL A 67 3.97 -3.06 4.80
C VAL A 67 3.86 -4.52 4.31
N ARG A 68 3.47 -5.45 5.21
CA ARG A 68 3.23 -6.86 4.84
C ARG A 68 2.06 -7.01 3.87
N ALA A 69 1.00 -6.20 3.98
CA ALA A 69 -0.13 -6.23 3.06
C ALA A 69 0.33 -5.93 1.63
N VAL A 70 1.16 -4.89 1.46
CA VAL A 70 1.74 -4.53 0.15
C VAL A 70 2.58 -5.68 -0.40
N GLN A 71 3.46 -6.26 0.40
CA GLN A 71 4.29 -7.41 0.00
C GLN A 71 3.47 -8.65 -0.36
N LYS A 72 2.38 -8.92 0.36
CA LYS A 72 1.50 -10.06 0.08
C LYS A 72 0.74 -9.87 -1.23
N CYS A 73 0.25 -8.66 -1.48
CA CYS A 73 -0.43 -8.30 -2.72
C CYS A 73 0.51 -8.33 -3.93
N ASP A 74 1.79 -7.98 -3.75
CA ASP A 74 2.81 -8.15 -4.77
C ASP A 74 2.92 -9.61 -5.27
N VAL A 75 2.89 -10.58 -4.35
CA VAL A 75 2.92 -12.01 -4.72
C VAL A 75 1.72 -12.36 -5.62
N ALA A 76 0.54 -11.84 -5.30
CA ALA A 76 -0.68 -12.04 -6.10
C ALA A 76 -0.65 -11.30 -7.46
N GLY A 77 0.19 -10.27 -7.59
CA GLY A 77 0.31 -9.44 -8.79
C GLY A 77 -0.69 -8.28 -8.76
N LEU A 78 -0.23 -7.13 -8.26
CA LEU A 78 -1.03 -5.91 -8.18
C LEU A 78 -1.48 -5.47 -9.57
N GLN A 79 -2.78 -5.28 -9.74
CA GLN A 79 -3.33 -4.71 -10.96
C GLN A 79 -3.13 -3.19 -10.89
N VAL A 80 -2.11 -2.70 -11.58
CA VAL A 80 -1.83 -1.27 -11.69
C VAL A 80 -2.03 -0.76 -13.12
N PRO A 81 -2.49 0.49 -13.29
CA PRO A 81 -2.66 1.06 -14.61
C PRO A 81 -1.32 1.18 -15.33
N ALA A 82 -1.26 0.72 -16.58
CA ALA A 82 -0.06 0.81 -17.41
C ALA A 82 0.34 2.28 -17.65
N GLY A 83 1.65 2.59 -17.62
CA GLY A 83 2.18 3.93 -17.89
C GLY A 83 2.15 4.91 -16.69
N LYS A 84 1.83 4.39 -15.51
CA LYS A 84 1.66 5.14 -14.26
C LYS A 84 2.64 4.65 -13.18
N GLN A 85 3.87 4.35 -13.60
CA GLN A 85 4.91 3.69 -12.82
C GLN A 85 5.58 4.58 -11.76
N ASP A 86 5.55 5.91 -11.94
CA ASP A 86 6.23 6.91 -11.10
C ASP A 86 5.37 7.45 -9.94
N ILE A 87 4.45 6.66 -9.39
CA ILE A 87 3.39 7.24 -8.55
C ILE A 87 3.46 6.80 -7.11
N TRP A 88 4.05 7.70 -6.34
CA TRP A 88 3.77 7.93 -4.93
C TRP A 88 2.26 7.93 -4.67
N ASN A 89 1.79 6.94 -3.92
CA ASN A 89 0.52 7.07 -3.26
C ASN A 89 0.73 6.93 -1.77
N ASP A 90 0.37 8.01 -1.09
CA ASP A 90 0.05 8.05 0.31
C ASP A 90 -1.16 7.12 0.48
N ILE A 91 -0.92 5.79 0.51
CA ILE A 91 -2.01 4.85 0.69
C ILE A 91 -2.33 4.85 2.17
N ARG A 92 -3.51 5.40 2.45
CA ARG A 92 -4.10 5.41 3.78
C ARG A 92 -4.94 4.16 3.88
N VAL A 93 -4.42 3.20 4.63
CA VAL A 93 -5.18 2.04 5.06
C VAL A 93 -5.59 2.22 6.52
#